data_AF-R7SDS9-F1
#
_entry.id   AF-R7SDS9-F1
#
_cell.length_a   1.000
_cell.length_b   1.000
_cell.length_c   1.000
_cell.angle_alpha   90.00
_cell.angle_beta   90.00
_cell.angle_gamma   90.00
#
_symmetry.space_group_name_H-M   'P 1'
#
loop_
_entity.id
_entity.type
_entity.pdbx_description
1 polymer ?
#
loop_
_entity_poly.entity_id
_entity_poly.type
_entity_poly.pdbx_seq_one_letter_code
_entity_poly.pdbx_strand_id
1 'polypeptide(L)'
;QVEDTLFCVPRSMLQRYSDVFKDLFELPTSESTGAEGESKENPIVLEDIKAWEFKQLLKTIFFRHDDQPVTQEEWVAVLKLTHRWEMAELHRVAMESLSAMPMDPVEKAGLAQDLDIQEWKLPAYQEIARRSEPLTMSDVDRLGLDTILKLAAVRESIMINV
;
A
#
# COMPACT_ATOMS: atom_id res chain seq x y z
N GLN A 1 -8.30 -17.34 -2.77
CA GLN A 1 -7.53 -17.92 -1.66
C GLN A 1 -6.31 -17.07 -1.44
N VAL A 2 -6.01 -16.77 -0.18
CA VAL A 2 -4.81 -16.04 0.23
C VAL A 2 -4.18 -16.86 1.35
N GLU A 3 -2.93 -17.27 1.19
CA GLU A 3 -2.29 -18.28 2.05
C GLU A 3 -3.22 -19.51 2.20
N ASP A 4 -3.52 -19.92 3.43
CA ASP A 4 -4.39 -21.05 3.76
C ASP A 4 -5.86 -20.65 3.97
N THR A 5 -6.24 -19.42 3.62
CA THR A 5 -7.59 -18.87 3.89
C THR A 5 -8.40 -18.66 2.60
N LEU A 6 -9.62 -19.20 2.59
CA LEU A 6 -10.60 -18.97 1.53
C LEU A 6 -11.54 -17.81 1.87
N PHE A 7 -11.39 -16.70 1.14
CA PHE A 7 -12.28 -15.54 1.23
C PHE A 7 -13.39 -15.64 0.18
N CYS A 8 -14.64 -15.72 0.64
CA CYS A 8 -15.82 -15.74 -0.23
C CYS A 8 -16.41 -14.34 -0.32
N VAL A 9 -16.10 -13.61 -1.40
CA VAL A 9 -16.53 -12.21 -1.60
C VAL A 9 -17.26 -12.02 -2.93
N PRO A 10 -18.23 -11.11 -3.03
CA PRO A 10 -18.87 -10.78 -4.30
C PRO A 10 -17.86 -10.23 -5.33
N ARG A 11 -17.74 -10.88 -6.48
CA ARG A 11 -16.86 -10.45 -7.60
C ARG A 11 -17.11 -9.01 -8.02
N SER A 12 -18.38 -8.61 -8.07
CA SER A 12 -18.80 -7.28 -8.48
C SER A 12 -18.18 -6.17 -7.64
N MET A 13 -17.82 -6.44 -6.38
CA MET A 13 -17.18 -5.45 -5.51
C MET A 13 -15.69 -5.30 -5.84
N LEU A 14 -15.00 -6.39 -6.19
CA LEU A 14 -13.62 -6.31 -6.66
C LEU A 14 -13.54 -5.62 -8.03
N GLN A 15 -14.42 -6.01 -8.96
CA GLN A 15 -14.52 -5.41 -10.30
C GLN A 15 -14.87 -3.92 -10.26
N ARG A 16 -15.69 -3.51 -9.30
CA ARG A 16 -16.07 -2.11 -9.12
C ARG A 16 -14.87 -1.21 -8.84
N TYR A 17 -13.90 -1.71 -8.08
CA TYR A 17 -12.76 -0.91 -7.63
C TYR A 17 -11.47 -1.20 -8.40
N SER A 18 -11.40 -2.26 -9.21
CA SER A 18 -10.18 -2.66 -9.89
C SER A 18 -10.46 -3.16 -11.30
N ASP A 19 -9.88 -2.47 -12.29
CA ASP A 19 -9.89 -2.93 -13.68
C ASP A 19 -9.05 -4.20 -13.84
N VAL A 20 -7.97 -4.38 -13.04
CA VAL A 20 -7.18 -5.63 -13.02
C VAL A 20 -8.07 -6.84 -12.70
N PHE A 21 -8.93 -6.74 -11.68
CA PHE A 21 -9.87 -7.82 -11.38
C PHE A 21 -10.96 -7.95 -12.42
N LYS A 22 -11.43 -6.84 -13.00
CA LYS A 22 -12.41 -6.86 -14.09
C LYS A 22 -11.88 -7.65 -15.28
N ASP A 23 -10.70 -7.31 -15.76
CA ASP A 23 -10.03 -7.96 -16.88
C ASP A 23 -9.77 -9.44 -16.57
N LEU A 24 -9.29 -9.75 -15.35
CA LEU A 24 -9.08 -11.13 -14.89
C LEU A 24 -10.34 -11.99 -15.02
N PHE A 25 -11.51 -11.45 -14.65
CA PHE A 25 -12.78 -12.17 -14.74
C PHE A 25 -13.36 -12.24 -16.17
N GLU A 26 -12.87 -11.42 -17.09
CA GLU A 26 -13.28 -11.42 -18.51
C GLU A 26 -12.42 -12.37 -19.38
N LEU A 27 -11.32 -12.92 -18.84
CA LEU A 27 -10.47 -13.86 -19.55
C LEU A 27 -11.22 -15.15 -19.93
N PRO A 28 -11.04 -15.66 -21.17
CA PRO A 28 -11.68 -16.88 -21.62
C PRO A 28 -11.15 -18.08 -20.85
N THR A 29 -12.05 -18.96 -20.41
CA THR A 29 -11.70 -20.09 -19.55
C THR A 29 -11.79 -21.40 -20.31
N SER A 30 -10.90 -22.34 -19.98
CA SER A 30 -10.91 -23.64 -20.64
C SER A 30 -12.13 -24.44 -20.21
N GLU A 31 -12.85 -25.05 -21.17
CA GLU A 31 -14.07 -25.83 -20.90
C GLU A 31 -13.85 -26.96 -19.87
N SER A 32 -12.60 -27.41 -19.68
CA SER A 32 -12.25 -28.52 -18.79
C SER A 32 -12.11 -28.18 -17.31
N THR A 33 -11.87 -26.91 -16.95
CA THR A 33 -11.54 -26.53 -15.55
C THR A 33 -12.46 -25.46 -14.95
N GLY A 34 -13.37 -24.88 -15.74
CA GLY A 34 -14.19 -23.73 -15.31
C GLY A 34 -13.35 -22.47 -15.11
N ALA A 35 -13.98 -21.33 -14.82
CA ALA A 35 -13.22 -20.11 -14.55
C ALA A 35 -12.72 -20.02 -13.11
N GLU A 36 -11.51 -19.50 -12.94
CA GLU A 36 -10.95 -19.27 -11.60
C GLU A 36 -11.86 -18.32 -10.79
N GLY A 37 -12.08 -18.69 -9.53
CA GLY A 37 -12.90 -17.94 -8.58
C GLY A 37 -14.42 -18.11 -8.77
N GLU A 38 -14.90 -19.06 -9.58
CA GLU A 38 -16.34 -19.34 -9.75
C GLU A 38 -16.88 -20.27 -8.65
N SER A 39 -16.01 -21.10 -8.09
CA SER A 39 -16.34 -22.11 -7.10
C SER A 39 -15.32 -22.12 -5.97
N LYS A 40 -15.65 -22.80 -4.87
CA LYS A 40 -14.72 -22.97 -3.74
C LYS A 40 -13.59 -23.93 -4.09
N GLU A 41 -13.85 -24.82 -5.03
CA GLU A 41 -12.96 -25.87 -5.52
C GLU A 41 -11.95 -25.35 -6.54
N ASN A 42 -12.23 -24.22 -7.19
CA ASN A 42 -11.31 -23.52 -8.09
C ASN A 42 -11.23 -22.02 -7.76
N PRO A 43 -10.63 -21.62 -6.61
CA PRO A 43 -10.52 -20.21 -6.23
C PRO A 43 -9.39 -19.51 -7.00
N ILE A 44 -9.48 -18.17 -7.15
CA ILE A 44 -8.32 -17.37 -7.56
C ILE A 44 -7.28 -17.42 -6.44
N VAL A 45 -6.07 -17.86 -6.73
CA VAL A 45 -4.96 -17.88 -5.76
C VAL A 45 -4.20 -16.57 -5.85
N LEU A 46 -4.11 -15.84 -4.74
CA LEU A 46 -3.37 -14.58 -4.65
C LEU A 46 -2.03 -14.86 -3.96
N GLU A 47 -0.98 -14.96 -4.76
CA GLU A 47 0.38 -15.24 -4.29
C GLU A 47 1.05 -14.00 -3.67
N ASP A 48 1.97 -14.23 -2.74
CA ASP A 48 2.75 -13.20 -2.05
C ASP A 48 1.91 -12.13 -1.33
N ILE A 49 0.77 -12.53 -0.76
CA ILE A 49 -0.09 -11.66 0.04
C ILE A 49 -0.44 -12.37 1.33
N LYS A 50 -0.40 -11.66 2.46
CA LYS A 50 -0.84 -12.21 3.74
C LYS A 50 -2.37 -12.17 3.85
N ALA A 51 -2.96 -13.22 4.41
CA ALA A 51 -4.40 -13.27 4.63
C ALA A 51 -4.89 -12.09 5.50
N TRP A 52 -4.06 -11.65 6.45
CA TRP A 52 -4.33 -10.47 7.28
C TRP A 52 -4.36 -9.17 6.46
N GLU A 53 -3.42 -8.96 5.52
CA GLU A 53 -3.39 -7.77 4.66
C GLU A 53 -4.63 -7.72 3.77
N PHE A 54 -4.97 -8.87 3.16
CA PHE A 54 -6.16 -8.97 2.32
C PHE A 54 -7.44 -8.68 3.12
N LYS A 55 -7.52 -9.14 4.38
CA LYS A 55 -8.62 -8.81 5.28
C LYS A 55 -8.77 -7.30 5.48
N GLN A 56 -7.67 -6.54 5.58
CA GLN A 56 -7.74 -5.07 5.70
C GLN A 56 -8.31 -4.42 4.45
N LEU A 57 -7.94 -4.91 3.25
CA LEU A 57 -8.55 -4.44 2.01
C LEU A 57 -10.06 -4.71 1.99
N LEU A 58 -10.48 -5.92 2.36
CA LEU A 58 -11.90 -6.28 2.42
C LEU A 58 -12.66 -5.39 3.40
N LYS A 59 -12.06 -5.05 4.54
CA LYS A 59 -12.65 -4.08 5.48
C LYS A 59 -12.95 -2.75 4.81
N THR A 60 -12.01 -2.22 4.04
CA THR A 60 -12.19 -0.96 3.30
C THR A 60 -13.27 -1.07 2.20
N ILE A 61 -13.35 -2.22 1.52
CA ILE A 61 -14.34 -2.45 0.45
C ILE A 61 -15.77 -2.56 1.00
N PHE A 62 -15.95 -3.27 2.12
CA PHE A 62 -17.27 -3.71 2.60
C PHE A 62 -17.77 -2.98 3.84
N PHE A 63 -16.89 -2.53 4.74
CA PHE A 63 -17.29 -1.99 6.05
C PHE A 63 -16.95 -0.49 6.10
N ARG A 64 -17.92 0.37 5.77
CA ARG A 64 -17.72 1.83 5.73
C ARG A 64 -17.77 2.52 7.10
N HIS A 65 -18.07 1.80 8.20
CA HIS A 65 -18.26 2.43 9.52
C HIS A 65 -17.60 1.67 10.69
N ASP A 66 -18.06 0.45 11.05
CA ASP A 66 -17.67 -0.14 12.35
C ASP A 66 -16.46 -1.09 12.32
N ASP A 67 -15.98 -1.50 11.14
CA ASP A 67 -14.86 -2.45 11.00
C ASP A 67 -13.81 -1.97 10.00
N GLN A 68 -13.59 -0.65 9.89
CA GLN A 68 -12.52 -0.11 9.05
C GLN A 68 -11.13 -0.39 9.65
N PRO A 69 -10.06 -0.35 8.82
CA PRO A 69 -8.70 -0.24 9.33
C PRO A 69 -8.57 0.98 10.26
N VAL A 70 -7.92 0.80 11.41
CA VAL A 70 -7.78 1.86 12.43
C VAL A 70 -6.33 2.17 12.76
N THR A 71 -5.42 1.25 12.49
CA THR A 71 -3.98 1.43 12.73
C THR A 71 -3.23 1.80 11.47
N GLN A 72 -2.06 2.41 11.63
CA GLN A 72 -1.16 2.72 10.52
C GLN A 72 -0.76 1.44 9.75
N GLU A 73 -0.46 0.35 10.45
CA GLU A 73 -0.07 -0.92 9.83
C GLU A 73 -1.19 -1.48 8.92
N GLU A 74 -2.43 -1.45 9.40
CA GLU A 74 -3.57 -1.90 8.62
C GLU A 74 -3.80 -1.03 7.38
N TRP A 75 -3.67 0.30 7.51
CA TRP A 75 -3.80 1.20 6.36
C TRP A 75 -2.65 1.08 5.36
N VAL A 76 -1.43 0.78 5.82
CA VAL A 76 -0.29 0.49 4.92
C VAL A 76 -0.56 -0.80 4.13
N ALA A 77 -1.15 -1.83 4.74
CA ALA A 77 -1.55 -3.03 4.02
C ALA A 77 -2.58 -2.72 2.92
N VAL A 78 -3.60 -1.90 3.23
CA VAL A 78 -4.58 -1.44 2.25
C VAL A 78 -3.90 -0.63 1.14
N LEU A 79 -3.02 0.30 1.48
CA LEU A 79 -2.31 1.13 0.50
C LEU A 79 -1.52 0.27 -0.49
N LYS A 80 -0.75 -0.71 0.00
CA LYS A 80 0.03 -1.64 -0.84
C LYS A 80 -0.85 -2.46 -1.79
N LEU A 81 -1.93 -3.04 -1.28
CA LEU A 81 -2.82 -3.89 -2.10
C LEU A 81 -3.64 -3.06 -3.11
N THR A 82 -4.09 -1.87 -2.71
CA THR A 82 -4.79 -0.97 -3.63
C THR A 82 -3.88 -0.44 -4.73
N HIS A 83 -2.60 -0.23 -4.45
CA HIS A 83 -1.60 0.07 -5.49
C HIS A 83 -1.43 -1.13 -6.44
N ARG A 84 -1.20 -2.34 -5.89
CA ARG A 84 -0.96 -3.57 -6.66
C ARG A 84 -2.07 -3.92 -7.63
N TRP A 85 -3.32 -3.67 -7.26
CA TRP A 85 -4.51 -3.97 -8.08
C TRP A 85 -5.16 -2.73 -8.67
N GLU A 86 -4.43 -1.62 -8.74
CA GLU A 86 -4.86 -0.37 -9.38
C GLU A 86 -6.22 0.15 -8.89
N MET A 87 -6.49 -0.01 -7.60
CA MET A 87 -7.73 0.42 -6.96
C MET A 87 -7.72 1.90 -6.60
N ALA A 88 -7.70 2.78 -7.60
CA ALA A 88 -7.45 4.22 -7.43
C ALA A 88 -8.32 4.91 -6.37
N GLU A 89 -9.63 4.61 -6.32
CA GLU A 89 -10.54 5.20 -5.32
C GLU A 89 -10.13 4.82 -3.88
N LEU A 90 -9.85 3.53 -3.65
CA LEU A 90 -9.48 3.01 -2.34
C LEU A 90 -8.04 3.38 -1.97
N HIS A 91 -7.15 3.48 -2.96
CA HIS A 91 -5.78 3.96 -2.78
C HIS A 91 -5.78 5.39 -2.24
N ARG A 92 -6.62 6.28 -2.81
CA ARG A 92 -6.80 7.64 -2.29
C ARG A 92 -7.32 7.63 -0.84
N VAL A 93 -8.29 6.79 -0.52
CA VAL A 93 -8.81 6.66 0.86
C VAL A 93 -7.70 6.24 1.82
N ALA A 94 -6.88 5.25 1.45
CA ALA A 94 -5.77 4.81 2.29
C ALA A 94 -4.72 5.91 2.48
N MET A 95 -4.41 6.67 1.41
CA MET A 95 -3.51 7.83 1.49
C MET A 95 -4.05 8.92 2.41
N GLU A 96 -5.34 9.24 2.34
CA GLU A 96 -5.97 10.25 3.19
C GLU A 96 -5.96 9.82 4.66
N SER A 97 -6.32 8.57 4.94
CA SER A 97 -6.28 7.99 6.29
C SER A 97 -4.87 8.02 6.89
N LEU A 98 -3.85 7.59 6.13
CA LEU A 98 -2.45 7.61 6.58
C LEU A 98 -1.90 9.02 6.74
N SER A 99 -2.29 9.95 5.88
CA SER A 99 -1.86 11.35 5.98
C SER A 99 -2.41 12.06 7.21
N ALA A 100 -3.55 11.59 7.74
CA ALA A 100 -4.16 12.09 8.97
C ALA A 100 -3.53 11.48 10.24
N MET A 101 -2.66 10.47 10.12
CA MET A 101 -1.97 9.82 11.22
C MET A 101 -0.53 10.34 11.36
N PRO A 102 0.01 10.44 12.59
CA PRO A 102 1.44 10.68 12.77
C PRO A 102 2.20 9.47 12.23
N MET A 103 3.13 9.72 11.30
CA MET A 103 3.95 8.69 10.68
C MET A 103 5.40 9.15 10.71
N ASP A 104 6.30 8.23 11.01
CA ASP A 104 7.73 8.51 10.90
C ASP A 104 8.08 8.97 9.46
N PRO A 105 8.78 10.10 9.29
CA PRO A 105 9.00 10.67 7.97
C PRO A 105 9.90 9.80 7.08
N VAL A 106 10.75 8.93 7.66
CA VAL A 106 11.58 7.98 6.91
C VAL A 106 10.71 6.87 6.35
N GLU A 107 9.83 6.31 7.17
CA GLU A 107 8.87 5.32 6.69
C GLU A 107 7.91 5.92 5.65
N LYS A 108 7.44 7.15 5.86
CA LYS A 108 6.60 7.85 4.90
C LYS A 108 7.30 8.07 3.55
N ALA A 109 8.56 8.52 3.59
CA ALA A 109 9.37 8.68 2.40
C ALA A 109 9.63 7.34 1.69
N GLY A 110 9.82 6.28 2.47
CA GLY A 110 10.04 4.94 1.95
C GLY A 110 8.80 4.38 1.26
N LEU A 111 7.62 4.48 1.88
CA LEU A 111 6.34 4.11 1.24
C LEU A 111 6.11 4.92 -0.03
N ALA A 112 6.48 6.20 -0.02
CA ALA A 112 6.37 7.05 -1.18
C ALA A 112 7.32 6.64 -2.32
N GLN A 113 8.50 6.09 -2.01
CA GLN A 113 9.40 5.49 -3.00
C GLN A 113 8.84 4.17 -3.54
N ASP A 114 8.41 3.29 -2.64
CA ASP A 114 7.95 1.93 -2.96
C ASP A 114 6.69 1.93 -3.83
N LEU A 115 5.79 2.89 -3.60
CA LEU A 115 4.47 2.98 -4.25
C LEU A 115 4.34 4.18 -5.22
N ASP A 116 5.47 4.85 -5.50
CA ASP A 116 5.58 6.03 -6.37
C ASP A 116 4.65 7.22 -6.02
N ILE A 117 4.41 7.47 -4.73
CA ILE A 117 3.51 8.52 -4.25
C ILE A 117 4.23 9.88 -4.21
N GLN A 118 4.13 10.66 -5.28
CA GLN A 118 4.85 11.93 -5.44
C GLN A 118 4.49 12.97 -4.39
N GLU A 119 3.22 13.01 -3.97
CA GLU A 119 2.68 13.95 -2.99
C GLU A 119 3.33 13.80 -1.61
N TRP A 120 3.86 12.61 -1.29
CA TRP A 120 4.50 12.32 -0.01
C TRP A 120 6.02 12.48 -0.03
N LYS A 121 6.67 12.28 -1.19
CA LYS A 121 8.14 12.29 -1.30
C LYS A 121 8.75 13.59 -0.77
N LEU A 122 8.39 14.73 -1.36
CA LEU A 122 9.02 16.01 -1.02
C LEU A 122 8.72 16.44 0.44
N PRO A 123 7.46 16.40 0.94
CA PRO A 123 7.20 16.73 2.34
C PRO A 123 7.97 15.85 3.33
N ALA A 124 8.02 14.54 3.09
CA ALA A 124 8.73 13.62 3.97
C ALA A 124 10.25 13.89 3.98
N TYR A 125 10.87 14.11 2.81
CA TYR A 125 12.28 14.49 2.72
C TYR A 125 12.59 15.81 3.40
N GLN A 126 11.70 16.80 3.29
CA GLN A 126 11.86 18.07 4.00
C GLN A 126 11.82 17.90 5.53
N GLU A 127 10.96 17.01 6.02
CA GLU A 127 10.87 16.70 7.45
C GLU A 127 12.14 15.99 7.93
N ILE A 128 12.63 14.98 7.21
CA ILE A 128 13.90 14.32 7.50
C ILE A 128 15.06 15.33 7.48
N ALA A 129 15.08 16.23 6.50
CA ALA A 129 16.13 17.22 6.40
C ALA A 129 16.13 18.22 7.57
N ARG A 130 14.97 18.51 8.17
CA ARG A 130 14.85 19.48 9.27
C ARG A 130 14.89 18.87 10.67
N ARG A 131 14.79 17.55 10.79
CA ARG A 131 14.74 16.87 12.11
C ARG A 131 16.01 17.08 12.92
N SER A 132 15.94 17.01 14.25
CA SER A 132 17.12 17.25 15.08
C SER A 132 18.07 16.05 15.10
N GLU A 133 17.49 14.87 14.93
CA GLU A 133 18.14 13.56 15.03
C GLU A 133 19.10 13.35 13.85
N PRO A 134 20.27 12.72 14.09
CA PRO A 134 21.20 12.39 13.02
C PRO A 134 20.58 11.41 12.01
N LEU A 135 21.15 11.38 10.80
CA LEU A 135 20.89 10.30 9.86
C LEU A 135 21.63 9.04 10.36
N THR A 136 20.99 7.90 10.23
CA THR A 136 21.38 6.62 10.81
C THR A 136 21.44 5.55 9.73
N MET A 137 22.03 4.40 10.05
CA MET A 137 22.03 3.27 9.13
C MET A 137 20.61 2.75 8.86
N SER A 138 19.69 2.85 9.83
CA SER A 138 18.29 2.48 9.61
C SER A 138 17.62 3.35 8.54
N ASP A 139 18.01 4.63 8.42
CA ASP A 139 17.50 5.49 7.34
C ASP A 139 18.06 5.04 5.98
N VAL A 140 19.34 4.63 5.96
CA VAL A 140 19.99 4.08 4.75
C VAL A 140 19.33 2.77 4.32
N ASP A 141 19.06 1.88 5.27
CA ASP A 141 18.40 0.60 5.00
C ASP A 141 16.99 0.81 4.43
N ARG A 142 16.30 1.87 4.85
CA ARG A 142 14.94 2.17 4.40
C ARG A 142 14.84 2.94 3.08
N LEU A 143 15.71 3.94 2.87
CA LEU A 143 15.62 4.90 1.76
C LEU A 143 16.72 4.75 0.70
N GLY A 144 17.73 3.93 0.99
CA GLY A 144 18.92 3.75 0.17
C GLY A 144 19.97 4.85 0.37
N LEU A 145 21.23 4.47 0.15
CA LEU A 145 22.40 5.33 0.38
C LEU A 145 22.36 6.63 -0.43
N ASP A 146 21.99 6.58 -1.71
CA ASP A 146 21.95 7.77 -2.57
C ASP A 146 20.95 8.82 -2.06
N THR A 147 19.75 8.39 -1.65
CA THR A 147 18.74 9.27 -1.05
C THR A 147 19.28 9.92 0.22
N ILE A 148 19.91 9.14 1.10
CA ILE A 148 20.46 9.64 2.36
C ILE A 148 21.61 10.62 2.15
N LEU A 149 22.52 10.36 1.20
CA LEU A 149 23.61 11.29 0.89
C LEU A 149 23.08 12.64 0.36
N LYS A 150 22.04 12.61 -0.48
CA LYS A 150 21.38 13.84 -0.93
C LYS A 150 20.70 14.58 0.22
N LEU A 151 20.02 13.87 1.11
CA LEU A 151 19.40 14.45 2.31
C LEU A 151 20.44 15.04 3.27
N ALA A 152 21.60 14.40 3.43
CA ALA A 152 22.71 14.92 4.22
C ALA A 152 23.23 16.24 3.67
N ALA A 153 23.47 16.32 2.36
CA ALA A 153 23.90 17.56 1.70
C ALA A 153 22.88 18.70 1.88
N VAL A 154 21.58 18.40 1.74
CA VAL A 154 20.51 19.38 2.00
C VAL A 154 20.52 19.81 3.48
N ARG A 155 20.65 18.87 4.42
CA ARG A 155 20.76 19.15 5.86
C ARG A 155 21.87 20.13 6.20
N GLU A 156 23.07 19.85 5.72
CA GLU A 156 24.24 20.68 5.95
C GLU A 156 24.04 22.09 5.39
N SER A 157 23.44 22.20 4.20
CA SER A 157 23.14 23.51 3.62
C SER A 157 22.13 24.33 4.43
N ILE A 158 21.21 23.68 5.15
CA ILE A 158 20.27 24.36 6.05
C ILE A 158 21.00 24.84 7.30
N MET A 159 21.85 23.99 7.89
CA MET A 159 22.58 24.31 9.11
C MET A 159 23.62 25.42 8.94
N ILE A 160 24.21 25.57 7.75
CA ILE A 160 25.18 26.64 7.45
C ILE A 160 24.49 28.02 7.34
N ASN A 161 23.18 28.06 7.10
CA ASN A 161 22.42 29.28 6.86
C ASN A 161 21.65 29.80 8.10
N VAL A 162 21.97 29.29 9.29
CA VAL A 162 21.41 29.71 10.60
C VAL A 162 22.52 30.31 11.45
#